data_AF-A0A957PZ04-F1
#
_entry.id   AF-A0A957PZ04-F1
#
_cell.length_a   1.000
_cell.length_b   1.000
_cell.length_c   1.000
_cell.angle_alpha   90.00
_cell.angle_beta   90.00
_cell.angle_gamma   90.00
#
_symmetry.space_group_name_H-M   'P 1'
#
loop_
_entity.id
_entity.type
_entity.pdbx_description
1 polymer ?
#
loop_
_entity_poly.entity_id
_entity_poly.type
_entity_poly.pdbx_seq_one_letter_code
_entity_poly.pdbx_strand_id
1 'polypeptide(L)' 'MASLGFVGLGMMGSRMVQRLLDAGHEVIGYNRTRAKAEDLIEQGMRWAETPRAVAEAADVIFSNVSDNRALEAVM' A
#
# COMPACT_ATOMS: atom_id res chain seq x y z
N MET A 1 -7.70 -12.61 -9.72
CA MET A 1 -7.50 -11.86 -8.46
C MET A 1 -6.07 -12.12 -8.00
N ALA A 2 -5.33 -11.07 -7.66
CA ALA A 2 -3.91 -11.16 -7.28
C ALA A 2 -3.71 -10.49 -5.92
N SER A 3 -2.72 -10.95 -5.14
CA SER A 3 -2.31 -10.33 -3.88
C SER A 3 -1.21 -9.30 -4.15
N LEU A 4 -1.53 -8.02 -3.92
CA LEU A 4 -0.69 -6.88 -4.25
C LEU A 4 -0.28 -6.12 -2.99
N GLY A 5 1.01 -5.84 -2.84
CA GLY A 5 1.55 -5.03 -1.77
C GLY A 5 1.70 -3.59 -2.21
N PHE A 6 1.32 -2.61 -1.36
CA PHE A 6 1.47 -1.19 -1.66
C PHE A 6 2.10 -0.42 -0.50
N VAL A 7 3.33 0.06 -0.70
CA VAL A 7 4.08 0.84 0.28
C VAL A 7 4.08 2.31 -0.13
N GLY A 8 3.35 3.13 0.63
CA GLY A 8 3.21 4.56 0.40
C GLY A 8 1.85 4.92 -0.16
N LEU A 9 1.04 5.60 0.66
CA LEU A 9 -0.36 5.95 0.36
C LEU A 9 -0.51 7.48 0.30
N GLY A 10 0.38 8.11 -0.46
CA GLY A 10 0.30 9.53 -0.80
C GLY A 10 -0.80 9.83 -1.81
N MET A 11 -0.83 11.05 -2.34
CA MET A 11 -1.86 11.50 -3.30
C MET A 11 -1.99 10.60 -4.53
N MET A 12 -0.86 10.07 -5.04
CA MET A 12 -0.88 9.14 -6.18
C MET A 12 -1.14 7.71 -5.72
N GLY A 13 -0.40 7.22 -4.71
CA GLY A 13 -0.53 5.85 -4.20
C GLY A 13 -1.95 5.47 -3.79
N SER A 14 -2.67 6.34 -3.08
CA SER A 14 -4.05 6.03 -2.65
C SER A 14 -5.01 5.86 -3.82
N ARG A 15 -4.88 6.68 -4.87
CA ARG A 15 -5.69 6.57 -6.10
C ARG A 15 -5.36 5.29 -6.87
N MET A 16 -4.11 4.85 -6.87
CA MET A 16 -3.70 3.59 -7.50
C MET A 16 -4.30 2.40 -6.75
N VAL A 17 -4.18 2.38 -5.41
CA VAL A 17 -4.79 1.32 -4.58
C VAL A 17 -6.29 1.26 -4.80
N GLN A 18 -6.99 2.40 -4.83
CA GLN A 18 -8.41 2.43 -5.12
C GLN A 18 -8.76 1.67 -6.39
N ARG A 19 -8.04 1.95 -7.49
CA ARG A 19 -8.27 1.28 -8.77
C ARG A 19 -7.99 -0.22 -8.73
N LEU A 20 -7.00 -0.64 -7.95
CA LEU A 20 -6.69 -2.06 -7.75
C LEU A 20 -7.81 -2.77 -6.97
N LEU A 21 -8.35 -2.13 -5.94
CA LEU A 21 -9.51 -2.62 -5.20
C LEU A 21 -10.77 -2.68 -6.08
N ASP A 22 -11.07 -1.62 -6.84
CA ASP A 22 -12.20 -1.56 -7.77
C ASP A 22 -12.12 -2.66 -8.85
N ALA A 23 -10.90 -3.03 -9.25
CA ALA A 23 -10.63 -4.12 -10.19
C ALA A 23 -10.72 -5.53 -9.55
N GLY A 24 -10.99 -5.60 -8.25
CA GLY A 24 -11.15 -6.85 -7.51
C GLY A 24 -9.83 -7.53 -7.14
N HIS A 25 -8.73 -6.79 -7.02
CA HIS A 25 -7.49 -7.31 -6.44
C HIS A 25 -7.50 -7.23 -4.91
N GLU A 26 -6.77 -8.13 -4.26
CA GLU A 26 -6.46 -8.00 -2.85
C GLU A 26 -5.26 -7.05 -2.71
N VAL A 27 -5.39 -6.02 -1.88
CA VAL A 27 -4.30 -5.07 -1.64
C VAL A 27 -3.93 -5.05 -0.16
N ILE A 28 -2.66 -5.30 0.14
CA ILE A 28 -2.04 -5.14 1.45
C ILE A 28 -1.24 -3.83 1.43
N GLY A 29 -1.65 -2.87 2.24
CA GLY A 29 -1.08 -1.51 2.24
C GLY A 29 -0.34 -1.15 3.52
N TYR A 30 0.73 -0.36 3.36
CA TYR A 30 1.42 0.33 4.44
C TYR A 30 1.63 1.80 4.08
N ASN A 31 1.53 2.67 5.09
CA ASN A 31 1.98 4.05 4.99
C ASN A 31 2.51 4.55 6.33
N ARG A 32 3.53 5.41 6.33
CA ARG A 32 4.08 5.98 7.58
C ARG A 32 3.02 6.65 8.45
N THR A 33 2.04 7.31 7.84
CA THR A 33 0.91 7.92 8.54
C THR A 33 -0.34 7.08 8.29
N ARG A 34 -0.76 6.31 9.30
CA ARG A 34 -1.90 5.40 9.22
C ARG A 34 -3.22 6.10 8.86
N ALA A 35 -3.46 7.30 9.37
CA ALA A 35 -4.69 8.05 9.07
C ALA A 35 -4.93 8.27 7.56
N LYS A 36 -3.88 8.25 6.72
CA LYS A 36 -4.02 8.37 5.26
C LYS A 36 -4.51 7.09 4.58
N ALA A 37 -4.60 5.98 5.32
CA ALA A 37 -5.03 4.68 4.83
C ALA A 37 -6.46 4.33 5.23
N GLU A 38 -7.10 5.10 6.13
CA GLU A 38 -8.40 4.78 6.72
C GLU A 38 -9.48 4.57 5.64
N ASP A 39 -9.65 5.53 4.73
CA ASP A 39 -10.58 5.41 3.60
C ASP A 39 -10.34 4.15 2.74
N LEU A 40 -9.08 3.74 2.55
CA LEU A 40 -8.75 2.56 1.76
C LEU A 40 -9.01 1.27 2.54
N ILE A 41 -8.79 1.28 3.85
CA ILE A 41 -9.10 0.16 4.76
C ILE A 41 -10.60 -0.07 4.78
N GLU A 42 -11.41 1.00 4.87
CA GLU A 42 -12.87 0.91 4.78
C GLU A 42 -13.35 0.34 3.44
N GLN A 43 -12.59 0.57 2.37
CA GLN A 43 -12.84 0.04 1.03
C GLN A 43 -12.27 -1.36 0.79
N GLY A 44 -11.72 -2.00 1.82
CA GLY A 44 -11.28 -3.40 1.79
C GLY A 44 -9.78 -3.60 1.60
N MET A 45 -8.96 -2.55 1.61
CA MET A 45 -7.51 -2.69 1.71
C MET A 45 -7.14 -3.32 3.05
N ARG A 46 -6.29 -4.34 3.04
CA ARG A 46 -5.72 -4.91 4.26
C ARG A 46 -4.57 -4.03 4.75
N TRP A 47 -4.59 -3.68 6.03
CA TRP A 47 -3.50 -2.92 6.64
C TRP A 47 -2.33 -3.83 7.06
N ALA A 48 -1.11 -3.36 6.82
CA ALA A 48 0.11 -3.94 7.37
C ALA A 48 0.84 -2.90 8.23
N GLU A 49 1.41 -3.33 9.36
CA GLU A 49 2.09 -2.43 10.31
C GLU A 49 3.50 -2.04 9.86
N THR A 50 4.08 -2.74 8.87
CA THR A 50 5.43 -2.45 8.34
C THR A 50 5.53 -2.77 6.83
N PRO A 51 6.47 -2.15 6.10
CA PRO A 51 6.79 -2.54 4.71
C PRO A 51 7.18 -4.02 4.58
N ARG A 52 7.89 -4.57 5.58
CA ARG A 52 8.23 -5.99 5.65
C ARG A 52 6.98 -6.87 5.63
N ALA A 53 6.00 -6.55 6.47
CA ALA A 53 4.75 -7.30 6.54
C ALA A 53 3.94 -7.21 5.23
N VAL A 54 4.06 -6.12 4.47
CA VAL A 54 3.50 -6.05 3.10
C VAL A 54 4.19 -7.05 2.18
N ALA A 55 5.53 -7.07 2.19
CA ALA A 55 6.32 -7.95 1.32
C ALA A 55 6.16 -9.45 1.66
N GLU A 56 5.90 -9.79 2.92
CA GLU A 56 5.64 -11.17 3.35
C GLU A 56 4.24 -11.67 2.94
N ALA A 57 3.30 -10.76 2.68
CA ALA A 57 1.89 -11.09 2.43
C ALA A 57 1.45 -10.97 0.96
N ALA A 58 2.30 -10.44 0.08
CA ALA A 58 1.96 -10.15 -1.31
C ALA A 58 3.02 -10.68 -2.30
N ASP A 59 2.57 -11.06 -3.50
CA ASP A 59 3.44 -11.60 -4.55
C ASP A 59 4.11 -10.48 -5.38
N VAL A 60 3.45 -9.34 -5.50
CA VAL A 60 3.93 -8.17 -6.24
C VAL A 60 3.83 -6.93 -5.36
N ILE A 61 4.94 -6.23 -5.19
CA ILE A 61 5.01 -5.04 -4.32
C ILE A 61 5.26 -3.78 -5.15
N PHE A 62 4.44 -2.76 -4.90
CA PHE A 62 4.62 -1.39 -5.39
C PHE A 62 5.16 -0.51 -4.26
N SER A 63 6.11 0.37 -4.61
CA SER A 63 6.58 1.45 -3.72
C SER A 63 6.26 2.80 -4.36
N ASN A 64 5.56 3.66 -3.63
CA ASN A 64 5.23 5.02 -4.05
C ASN A 64 5.43 6.02 -2.91
N VAL A 65 6.65 6.56 -2.82
CA VAL A 65 7.09 7.47 -1.75
C VAL A 65 7.61 8.78 -2.33
N SER A 66 7.92 9.75 -1.46
CA SER A 66 8.21 11.14 -1.87
C SER A 66 9.55 11.34 -2.58
N ASP A 67 10.58 10.63 -2.13
CA ASP A 67 11.98 10.85 -2.53
C ASP A 67 12.85 9.63 -2.18
N ASN A 68 14.14 9.69 -2.54
CA ASN A 68 15.09 8.60 -2.30
C ASN A 68 15.28 8.29 -0.80
N ARG A 69 15.24 9.30 0.09
CA ARG A 69 15.40 9.06 1.53
C ARG A 69 14.20 8.30 2.09
N ALA A 70 13.00 8.64 1.60
CA ALA A 70 11.79 7.90 1.95
C ALA A 70 11.82 6.46 1.39
N LEU A 71 12.42 6.26 0.22
CA LEU A 71 12.61 4.93 -0.37
C LEU A 71 13.56 4.08 0.47
N GLU A 72 14.73 4.61 0.83
CA GLU A 72 15.70 3.92 1.68
C GLU A 72 15.12 3.51 3.05
N ALA A 73 14.19 4.31 3.60
CA ALA A 73 13.56 4.03 4.88
C ALA A 73 12.54 2.88 4.85
N VAL A 74 12.11 2.42 3.66
CA VAL A 74 11.11 1.36 3.50
C VAL A 74 11.63 0.10 2.80
N MET A 75 12.91 0.09 2.40
CA MET A 75 13.64 -1.09 1.90
C MET A 75 14.26 -1.86 3.07
#